data_AF-A0A1B0AJR8-F1
#
_entry.id   AF-A0A1B0AJR8-F1
#
_cell.length_a   1.000
_cell.length_b   1.000
_cell.length_c   1.000
_cell.angle_alpha   90.00
_cell.angle_beta   90.00
_cell.angle_gamma   90.00
#
_symmetry.space_group_name_H-M   'P 1'
#
loop_
_entity.id
_entity.type
_entity.pdbx_description
1 polymer ?
#
loop_
_entity_poly.entity_id
_entity_poly.type
_entity_poly.pdbx_seq_one_letter_code
_entity_poly.pdbx_strand_id
1 'polypeptide(L)'
;MVQFCNRAEEWITNFYGLYYSSVDLDMAQKCKAPHRTIIMGMSEYLGSCLMLGFETFMTSVANIKPELICDLLRAFKRKNLPLVRAKQNELMLLMATKIENDELDVQIADIKNWFNERMLSEHQFSAGPTRDAYSELGLENRKESSGGSTLSLANQNSNLSV
;
A
#
# COMPACT_ATOMS: atom_id res chain seq x y z
N MET A 1 12.58 -18.98 -5.86
CA MET A 1 11.13 -19.02 -6.12
C MET A 1 10.71 -20.13 -7.07
N VAL A 2 11.28 -20.26 -8.28
CA VAL A 2 10.87 -21.34 -9.22
C VAL A 2 10.89 -22.74 -8.61
N GLN A 3 12.00 -23.12 -7.95
CA GLN A 3 12.12 -24.42 -7.27
C GLN A 3 11.10 -24.59 -6.13
N PHE A 4 10.77 -23.51 -5.42
CA PHE A 4 9.74 -23.54 -4.38
C PHE A 4 8.38 -23.88 -5.00
N CYS A 5 7.97 -23.19 -6.07
CA CYS A 5 6.69 -23.43 -6.71
C CYS A 5 6.59 -24.86 -7.27
N ASN A 6 7.67 -25.36 -7.90
CA ASN A 6 7.69 -26.71 -8.45
C ASN A 6 7.56 -27.77 -7.34
N ARG A 7 8.27 -27.60 -6.21
CA ARG A 7 8.09 -28.48 -5.05
C ARG A 7 6.69 -28.32 -4.44
N ALA A 8 6.16 -27.11 -4.35
CA ALA A 8 4.82 -26.91 -3.80
C ALA A 8 3.76 -27.69 -4.60
N GLU A 9 3.87 -27.72 -5.93
CA GLU A 9 2.99 -28.51 -6.80
C GLU A 9 3.11 -30.02 -6.58
N GLU A 10 4.29 -30.53 -6.21
CA GLU A 10 4.50 -31.95 -5.91
C GLU A 10 3.89 -32.35 -4.56
N TRP A 11 3.97 -31.47 -3.56
CA TRP A 11 3.70 -31.83 -2.16
C TRP A 11 2.37 -31.29 -1.61
N ILE A 12 1.81 -30.25 -2.21
CA ILE A 12 0.58 -29.59 -1.76
C ILE A 12 -0.49 -29.80 -2.83
N THR A 13 -1.38 -30.76 -2.61
CA THR A 13 -2.37 -31.21 -3.59
C THR A 13 -3.35 -30.13 -4.04
N ASN A 14 -3.54 -29.09 -3.23
CA ASN A 14 -4.38 -27.93 -3.53
C ASN A 14 -3.55 -26.65 -3.78
N PHE A 15 -2.27 -26.78 -4.13
CA PHE A 15 -1.46 -25.63 -4.52
C PHE A 15 -1.99 -25.03 -5.82
N TYR A 16 -2.45 -23.79 -5.74
CA TYR A 16 -3.04 -23.09 -6.87
C TYR A 16 -2.12 -22.02 -7.46
N GLY A 17 -1.19 -21.49 -6.66
CA GLY A 17 -0.46 -20.31 -7.06
C GLY A 17 0.30 -19.58 -5.96
N LEU A 18 0.66 -18.35 -6.31
CA LEU A 18 1.57 -17.49 -5.57
C LEU A 18 1.03 -16.06 -5.59
N TYR A 19 0.99 -15.42 -4.42
CA TYR A 19 0.94 -13.97 -4.32
C TYR A 19 2.36 -13.42 -4.44
N TYR A 20 2.66 -12.71 -5.53
CA TYR A 20 3.99 -12.20 -5.83
C TYR A 20 4.06 -10.69 -5.58
N SER A 21 4.70 -10.33 -4.47
CA SER A 21 4.90 -8.94 -4.04
C SER A 21 6.38 -8.60 -4.03
N SER A 22 7.01 -8.61 -5.20
CA SER A 22 8.41 -8.26 -5.40
C SER A 22 8.57 -7.49 -6.72
N VAL A 23 9.57 -6.59 -6.76
CA VAL A 23 9.94 -5.81 -7.95
C VAL A 23 10.65 -6.64 -9.02
N ASP A 24 11.11 -7.85 -8.70
CA ASP A 24 11.81 -8.74 -9.64
C ASP A 24 10.80 -9.40 -10.58
N LEU A 25 10.45 -8.70 -11.67
CA LEU A 25 9.50 -9.18 -12.67
C LEU A 25 10.05 -10.34 -13.52
N ASP A 26 11.38 -10.46 -13.65
CA ASP A 26 12.01 -11.59 -14.36
C ASP A 26 11.81 -12.89 -13.59
N MET A 27 12.02 -12.87 -12.27
CA MET A 27 11.70 -14.01 -11.41
C MET A 27 10.19 -14.32 -11.41
N ALA A 28 9.32 -13.30 -11.45
CA ALA A 28 7.88 -13.51 -11.59
C ALA A 28 7.55 -14.28 -12.88
N GLN A 29 8.16 -13.90 -14.01
CA GLN A 29 7.95 -14.56 -15.29
C GLN A 29 8.45 -16.00 -15.28
N LYS A 30 9.64 -16.25 -14.70
CA LYS A 30 10.19 -17.60 -14.52
C LYS A 30 9.31 -18.48 -13.65
N CYS A 31 8.48 -17.90 -12.79
CA CYS A 31 7.53 -18.62 -11.97
C CYS A 31 6.21 -18.95 -12.70
N LYS A 32 5.98 -18.55 -13.96
CA LYS A 32 4.74 -18.93 -14.68
C LYS A 32 4.73 -20.42 -15.03
N ALA A 33 3.57 -21.06 -14.90
CA ALA A 33 3.31 -22.44 -15.34
C ALA A 33 1.83 -22.59 -15.75
N PRO A 34 1.44 -23.55 -16.61
CA PRO A 34 0.07 -23.67 -17.14
C PRO A 34 -1.04 -23.77 -16.10
N HIS A 35 -0.76 -24.36 -14.93
CA HIS A 35 -1.74 -24.58 -13.87
C HIS A 35 -1.53 -23.68 -12.64
N ARG A 36 -0.67 -22.67 -12.76
CA ARG A 36 -0.26 -21.83 -11.64
C ARG A 36 -0.74 -20.41 -11.85
N THR A 37 -1.57 -19.94 -10.93
CA THR A 37 -1.98 -18.54 -10.90
C THR A 37 -0.93 -17.71 -10.17
N ILE A 38 -0.46 -16.65 -10.82
CA ILE A 38 0.41 -15.65 -10.19
C ILE A 38 -0.44 -14.40 -9.96
N ILE A 39 -0.65 -14.04 -8.68
CA ILE A 39 -1.35 -12.83 -8.28
C ILE A 39 -0.29 -11.76 -8.01
N MET A 40 -0.24 -10.72 -8.83
CA MET A 40 0.73 -9.64 -8.68
C MET A 40 0.27 -8.64 -7.62
N GLY A 41 1.14 -8.36 -6.64
CA GLY A 41 0.91 -7.43 -5.53
C GLY A 41 1.42 -6.00 -5.74
N MET A 42 2.02 -5.72 -6.90
CA MET A 42 2.77 -4.49 -7.16
C MET A 42 1.93 -3.50 -7.97
N SER A 43 1.42 -2.47 -7.31
CA SER A 43 0.53 -1.47 -7.93
C SER A 43 1.29 -0.53 -8.88
N GLU A 44 2.54 -0.25 -8.55
CA GLU A 44 3.48 0.61 -9.28
C GLU A 44 3.86 0.03 -10.65
N TYR A 45 3.66 -1.28 -10.84
CA TYR A 45 4.05 -2.01 -12.04
C TYR A 45 2.89 -2.73 -12.72
N LEU A 46 1.64 -2.38 -12.41
CA LEU A 46 0.46 -3.08 -12.91
C LEU A 46 0.41 -3.12 -14.45
N GLY A 47 0.67 -2.00 -15.10
CA GLY A 47 0.79 -1.90 -16.56
C GLY A 47 1.90 -2.77 -17.14
N SER A 48 3.08 -2.80 -16.50
CA SER A 48 4.20 -3.65 -16.93
C SER A 48 3.86 -5.14 -16.77
N CYS A 49 3.24 -5.51 -15.65
CA CYS A 49 2.80 -6.88 -15.39
C CYS A 49 1.77 -7.36 -16.43
N LEU A 50 0.82 -6.51 -16.83
CA LEU A 50 -0.11 -6.81 -17.91
C LEU A 50 0.62 -7.12 -19.22
N MET A 51 1.64 -6.31 -19.57
CA MET A 51 2.44 -6.54 -20.79
C MET A 51 3.26 -7.83 -20.75
N LEU A 52 3.64 -8.30 -19.55
CA LEU A 52 4.32 -9.60 -19.35
C LEU A 52 3.33 -10.80 -19.31
N GLY A 53 2.04 -10.53 -19.52
CA GLY A 53 0.98 -11.52 -19.56
C GLY A 53 0.60 -12.05 -18.17
N PHE A 54 0.68 -11.21 -17.13
CA PHE A 54 0.02 -11.45 -15.86
C PHE A 54 -1.40 -10.87 -15.90
N GLU A 55 -2.37 -11.63 -15.42
CA GLU A 55 -3.80 -11.30 -15.55
C GLU A 55 -4.49 -11.09 -14.19
N THR A 56 -3.82 -11.48 -13.09
CA THR A 56 -4.39 -11.42 -11.75
C THR A 56 -3.58 -10.47 -10.87
N PHE A 57 -4.29 -9.58 -10.20
CA PHE A 57 -3.72 -8.49 -9.42
C PHE A 57 -4.42 -8.38 -8.09
N MET A 58 -3.67 -8.01 -7.06
CA MET A 58 -4.18 -7.67 -5.75
C MET A 58 -3.51 -6.38 -5.31
N THR A 59 -4.30 -5.37 -4.96
CA THR A 59 -3.81 -4.06 -4.56
C THR A 59 -4.78 -3.44 -3.57
N SER A 60 -4.25 -2.80 -2.53
CA SER A 60 -5.03 -2.01 -1.58
C SER A 60 -5.73 -0.84 -2.26
N VAL A 61 -5.12 -0.28 -3.33
CA VAL A 61 -5.67 0.84 -4.10
C VAL A 61 -6.99 0.46 -4.76
N ALA A 62 -7.26 -0.81 -5.06
CA ALA A 62 -8.56 -1.21 -5.59
C ALA A 62 -9.72 -0.98 -4.60
N ASN A 63 -9.44 -0.98 -3.28
CA ASN A 63 -10.45 -0.65 -2.27
C ASN A 63 -10.71 0.85 -2.16
N ILE A 64 -9.76 1.68 -2.61
CA ILE A 64 -9.81 3.14 -2.44
C ILE A 64 -10.11 3.84 -3.75
N LYS A 65 -9.59 3.40 -4.88
CA LYS A 65 -9.71 3.99 -6.24
C LYS A 65 -9.95 2.89 -7.29
N PRO A 66 -11.04 2.10 -7.16
CA PRO A 66 -11.34 1.02 -8.10
C PRO A 66 -11.47 1.52 -9.55
N GLU A 67 -11.94 2.75 -9.75
CA GLU A 67 -12.10 3.37 -11.07
C GLU A 67 -10.77 3.49 -11.83
N LEU A 68 -9.68 3.84 -11.13
CA LEU A 68 -8.35 4.02 -11.74
C LEU A 68 -7.77 2.68 -12.20
N ILE A 69 -7.90 1.65 -11.37
CA ILE A 69 -7.51 0.28 -11.71
C ILE A 69 -8.32 -0.23 -12.90
N CYS A 70 -9.65 -0.04 -12.86
CA CYS A 70 -10.54 -0.46 -13.95
C CYS A 70 -10.24 0.26 -15.26
N ASP A 71 -9.94 1.55 -15.22
CA ASP A 71 -9.57 2.35 -16.39
C ASP A 71 -8.27 1.85 -17.03
N LEU A 72 -7.26 1.55 -16.21
CA LEU A 72 -5.99 0.98 -16.68
C LEU A 72 -6.23 -0.38 -17.36
N LEU A 73 -6.97 -1.29 -16.71
CA LEU A 73 -7.31 -2.59 -17.28
C LEU A 73 -8.13 -2.46 -18.58
N ARG A 74 -9.09 -1.53 -18.64
CA ARG A 74 -9.87 -1.26 -19.86
C ARG A 74 -9.00 -0.69 -20.98
N ALA A 75 -8.05 0.20 -20.66
CA ALA A 75 -7.10 0.72 -21.63
C ALA A 75 -6.23 -0.40 -22.23
N PHE A 76 -5.74 -1.31 -21.38
CA PHE A 76 -4.96 -2.47 -21.83
C PHE A 76 -5.77 -3.40 -22.72
N LYS A 77 -7.01 -3.75 -22.32
CA LYS A 77 -7.93 -4.56 -23.14
C LYS A 77 -8.21 -3.93 -24.52
N ARG A 78 -8.27 -2.60 -24.59
CA ARG A 78 -8.43 -1.83 -25.85
C ARG A 78 -7.12 -1.64 -26.63
N LYS A 79 -6.02 -2.25 -26.18
CA LYS A 79 -4.68 -2.11 -26.78
C LYS A 79 -4.18 -0.66 -26.85
N ASN A 80 -4.67 0.21 -25.97
CA ASN A 80 -4.27 1.62 -25.91
C ASN A 80 -3.10 1.80 -24.93
N LEU A 81 -1.90 1.44 -25.37
CA LEU A 81 -0.69 1.51 -24.54
C LEU A 81 -0.34 2.93 -24.04
N PRO A 82 -0.52 4.01 -24.83
CA PRO A 82 -0.34 5.36 -24.30
C PRO A 82 -1.25 5.65 -23.10
N LEU A 83 -2.52 5.23 -23.15
CA LEU A 83 -3.45 5.40 -22.03
C LEU A 83 -3.08 4.50 -20.84
N VAL A 84 -2.61 3.28 -21.07
CA VAL A 84 -2.08 2.43 -19.99
C VAL A 84 -0.93 3.12 -19.27
N ARG A 85 0.03 3.68 -20.01
CA ARG A 85 1.15 4.44 -19.42
C ARG A 85 0.66 5.64 -18.63
N ALA A 86 -0.27 6.42 -19.18
CA ALA A 86 -0.83 7.58 -18.49
C ALA A 86 -1.51 7.19 -17.17
N LYS A 87 -2.33 6.12 -17.17
CA LYS A 87 -3.00 5.62 -15.97
C LYS A 87 -2.05 4.98 -14.95
N GLN A 88 -0.98 4.31 -15.40
CA GLN A 88 0.07 3.81 -14.51
C GLN A 88 0.80 4.98 -13.82
N ASN A 89 1.14 6.04 -14.56
CA ASN A 89 1.79 7.22 -13.98
C ASN A 89 0.87 7.94 -12.97
N GLU A 90 -0.42 8.06 -13.29
CA GLU A 90 -1.42 8.60 -12.37
C GLU A 90 -1.50 7.79 -11.08
N LEU A 91 -1.52 6.44 -11.19
CA LEU A 91 -1.49 5.53 -10.04
C LEU A 91 -0.22 5.69 -9.20
N MET A 92 0.96 5.72 -9.84
CA MET A 92 2.23 5.89 -9.13
C MET A 92 2.30 7.23 -8.39
N LEU A 93 1.89 8.33 -9.05
CA LEU A 93 1.89 9.65 -8.42
C LEU A 93 0.94 9.70 -7.23
N LEU A 94 -0.24 9.10 -7.37
CA LEU A 94 -1.23 9.06 -6.30
C LEU A 94 -0.71 8.27 -5.08
N MET A 95 -0.08 7.12 -5.32
CA MET A 95 0.54 6.32 -4.26
C MET A 95 1.67 7.09 -3.57
N ALA A 96 2.59 7.68 -4.32
CA ALA A 96 3.69 8.46 -3.76
C ALA A 96 3.23 9.69 -2.96
N THR A 97 2.03 10.21 -3.24
CA THR A 97 1.44 11.34 -2.50
C THR A 97 0.70 10.88 -1.23
N LYS A 98 0.22 9.64 -1.20
CA LYS A 98 -0.64 9.12 -0.12
C LYS A 98 0.07 8.15 0.82
N ILE A 99 1.22 7.61 0.40
CA ILE A 99 2.02 6.64 1.13
C ILE A 99 3.43 7.21 1.14
N GLU A 100 3.82 7.82 2.25
CA GLU A 100 5.07 8.61 2.32
C GLU A 100 6.27 7.76 2.75
N ASN A 101 6.03 6.64 3.43
CA ASN A 101 7.06 5.83 4.06
C ASN A 101 7.10 4.41 3.47
N ASP A 102 8.29 3.82 3.42
CA ASP A 102 8.51 2.43 3.00
C ASP A 102 8.30 1.42 4.14
N GLU A 103 8.16 1.87 5.38
CA GLU A 103 7.90 1.03 6.55
C GLU A 103 6.46 0.49 6.53
N LEU A 104 6.32 -0.85 6.53
CA LEU A 104 5.04 -1.53 6.32
C LEU A 104 3.92 -1.07 7.27
N ASP A 105 4.21 -0.93 8.57
CA ASP A 105 3.19 -0.51 9.54
C ASP A 105 2.69 0.91 9.27
N VAL A 106 3.61 1.80 8.86
CA VAL A 106 3.28 3.17 8.45
C VAL A 106 2.49 3.16 7.15
N GLN A 107 2.87 2.33 6.18
CA GLN A 107 2.11 2.16 4.92
C GLN A 107 0.68 1.71 5.16
N ILE A 108 0.46 0.76 6.08
CA ILE A 108 -0.89 0.30 6.41
C ILE A 108 -1.69 1.45 7.03
N ALA A 109 -1.08 2.24 7.91
CA ALA A 109 -1.72 3.43 8.49
C ALA A 109 -2.10 4.46 7.42
N ASP A 110 -1.18 4.77 6.51
CA ASP A 110 -1.39 5.68 5.38
C ASP A 110 -2.52 5.21 4.46
N ILE A 111 -2.52 3.93 4.08
CA ILE A 111 -3.57 3.31 3.26
C ILE A 111 -4.92 3.38 3.98
N LYS A 112 -4.98 3.11 5.29
CA LYS A 112 -6.23 3.20 6.07
C LYS A 112 -6.71 4.64 6.18
N ASN A 113 -5.82 5.59 6.41
CA ASN A 113 -6.16 7.01 6.46
C ASN A 113 -6.73 7.46 5.12
N TRP A 114 -6.06 7.12 4.01
CA TRP A 114 -6.53 7.44 2.67
C TRP A 114 -7.88 6.79 2.34
N PHE A 115 -8.08 5.53 2.71
CA PHE A 115 -9.38 4.86 2.57
C PHE A 115 -10.47 5.58 3.38
N ASN A 116 -10.19 5.89 4.65
CA ASN A 116 -11.15 6.57 5.54
C ASN A 116 -11.50 7.97 5.05
N GLU A 117 -10.53 8.75 4.56
CA GLU A 117 -10.76 10.07 3.96
C GLU A 117 -11.81 9.98 2.84
N ARG A 118 -11.61 9.06 1.90
CA ARG A 118 -12.56 8.87 0.78
C ARG A 118 -13.92 8.38 1.29
N MET A 119 -13.93 7.32 2.08
CA MET A 119 -15.18 6.65 2.49
C MET A 119 -16.02 7.48 3.45
N LEU A 120 -15.41 8.32 4.29
CA LEU A 120 -16.15 9.27 5.11
C LEU A 120 -16.81 10.34 4.23
N SER A 121 -16.10 10.82 3.21
CA SER A 121 -16.64 11.84 2.29
C SER A 121 -17.76 11.32 1.38
N GLU A 122 -17.68 10.06 0.93
CA GLU A 122 -18.61 9.48 -0.05
C GLU A 122 -19.74 8.65 0.59
N HIS A 123 -19.48 8.01 1.74
CA HIS A 123 -20.32 6.93 2.26
C HIS A 123 -20.55 6.95 3.78
N GLN A 124 -20.07 7.97 4.51
CA GLN A 124 -20.11 8.04 5.98
C GLN A 124 -19.55 6.76 6.66
N PHE A 125 -18.56 6.12 6.03
CA PHE A 125 -17.96 4.88 6.49
C PHE A 125 -16.49 5.08 6.86
N SER A 126 -16.03 4.33 7.87
CA SER A 126 -14.62 4.27 8.27
C SER A 126 -14.23 2.84 8.67
N ALA A 127 -13.03 2.43 8.28
CA ALA A 127 -12.39 1.19 8.69
C ALA A 127 -11.66 1.32 10.05
N GLY A 128 -11.79 2.46 10.73
CA GLY A 128 -11.12 2.76 11.99
C GLY A 128 -9.60 2.97 11.84
N PRO A 129 -8.87 3.17 12.96
CA PRO A 129 -7.42 3.31 12.95
C PRO A 129 -6.72 1.95 12.75
N THR A 130 -5.42 1.96 12.41
CA THR A 130 -4.57 0.77 12.50
C THR A 130 -4.51 0.23 13.92
N ARG A 131 -4.23 -1.08 14.07
CA ARG A 131 -3.95 -1.66 15.39
C ARG A 131 -2.51 -1.32 15.76
N ASP A 132 -2.27 -0.97 17.02
CA ASP A 132 -0.92 -0.71 17.51
C ASP A 132 -0.11 -2.02 17.55
N ALA A 133 0.90 -2.14 16.68
CA ALA A 133 1.81 -3.28 16.62
C ALA A 133 2.66 -3.47 17.90
N TYR A 134 2.66 -2.49 18.81
CA TYR A 134 3.43 -2.50 20.07
C TYR A 134 2.64 -2.94 21.31
N SER A 135 1.39 -3.38 21.17
CA SER A 135 0.53 -3.72 22.32
C SER A 135 0.57 -5.20 22.74
N GLU A 136 1.25 -6.09 22.00
CA GLU A 136 1.31 -7.54 22.31
C GLU A 136 2.67 -8.03 22.86
N LEU A 137 3.65 -7.14 23.07
CA LEU A 137 4.78 -7.40 23.95
C LEU A 137 4.60 -6.56 25.20
N GLY A 138 4.10 -7.19 26.26
CA GLY A 138 3.97 -6.58 27.58
C GLY A 138 5.28 -5.89 28.00
N LEU A 139 5.27 -4.57 27.93
CA LEU A 139 6.14 -3.71 28.71
C LEU A 139 5.25 -2.79 29.53
N GLU A 140 4.72 -3.37 30.62
CA GLU A 140 4.72 -2.66 31.89
C GLU A 140 6.13 -2.06 32.07
N ASN A 141 6.25 -0.76 31.83
CA ASN A 141 7.14 0.19 32.52
C ASN A 141 7.46 1.36 31.60
N ARG A 142 6.59 2.37 31.63
CA ARG A 142 6.99 3.78 31.67
C ARG A 142 5.87 4.61 32.29
N LYS A 143 5.69 4.42 33.59
CA LYS A 143 5.24 5.50 34.46
C LYS A 143 6.47 6.14 35.09
N GLU A 144 6.49 7.47 35.01
CA GLU A 144 7.14 8.45 35.89
C GLU A 144 8.48 9.10 35.51
N SER A 145 8.54 10.38 35.91
CA SER A 145 9.53 11.44 35.74
C SER A 145 9.56 12.09 34.34
N SER A 146 9.07 13.32 34.10
CA SER A 146 8.96 14.53 34.92
C SER A 146 7.69 15.31 34.49
N GLY A 147 6.87 15.86 35.38
CA GLY A 147 7.22 16.99 36.25
C GLY A 147 6.96 18.31 35.51
N GLY A 148 5.92 19.04 35.93
CA GLY A 148 5.33 20.21 35.24
C GLY A 148 6.31 21.33 34.85
N SER A 149 5.90 22.27 34.00
CA SER A 149 5.21 23.48 34.48
C SER A 149 4.52 24.23 33.33
N THR A 150 3.24 24.52 33.50
CA THR A 150 2.54 25.67 32.89
C THR A 150 3.06 26.97 33.47
N LEU A 151 3.38 27.97 32.64
CA LEU A 151 3.42 29.42 32.92
C LEU A 151 3.55 30.09 31.53
N SER A 152 2.51 30.65 30.90
CA SER A 152 1.89 31.96 31.16
C SER A 152 2.91 33.08 31.38
N LEU A 153 3.07 33.96 30.39
CA LEU A 153 3.61 35.31 30.56
C LEU A 153 2.93 36.25 29.57
N ALA A 154 1.96 37.01 30.08
CA ALA A 154 1.46 38.23 29.47
C ALA A 154 1.99 39.44 30.27
N ASN A 155 2.48 40.45 29.53
CA ASN A 155 2.64 41.88 29.85
C ASN A 155 3.21 42.32 31.21
N GLN A 156 4.26 43.16 31.18
CA GLN A 156 4.13 44.61 31.42
C GLN A 156 5.44 45.39 31.18
N ASN A 157 5.24 46.65 30.78
CA ASN A 157 6.17 47.72 30.42
C ASN A 157 7.25 48.06 31.47
N SER A 158 8.39 48.59 31.00
CA SER A 158 8.80 49.97 31.35
C SER A 158 10.09 50.41 30.62
N ASN A 159 10.00 51.59 30.02
CA ASN A 159 11.03 52.51 29.55
C ASN A 159 12.40 52.43 30.25
N LEU A 160 13.50 52.63 29.49
CA LEU A 160 14.34 53.84 29.58
C LEU A 160 15.51 53.78 28.58
N SER A 161 15.65 54.90 27.88
CA SER A 161 16.71 55.38 26.99
C SER A 161 18.12 55.37 27.60
N VAL A 162 19.13 55.03 26.77
CA VAL A 162 20.25 55.90 26.36
C VAL A 162 20.64 55.54 24.93
#